data_AF-A0A1Q8CTX2-F1
#
_entry.id   AF-A0A1Q8CTX2-F1
#
_cell.length_a   1.000
_cell.length_b   1.000
_cell.length_c   1.000
_cell.angle_alpha   90.00
_cell.angle_beta   90.00
_cell.angle_gamma   90.00
#
_symmetry.space_group_name_H-M   'P 1'
#
loop_
_entity.id
_entity.type
_entity.pdbx_description
1 polymer ?
#
loop_
_entity_poly.entity_id
_entity_poly.type
_entity_poly.pdbx_seq_one_letter_code
_entity_poly.pdbx_strand_id
1 'polypeptide(L)'
;MTRALILVRLKPRQPDGSMIGEARRTCHLVPLPEADAMPRFLTAYCGLRIAPGSGEVLASPTGMPCEPCLASSPVPAFSMLRHFRGRLGGGGTDR
;
A
#
# COMPACT_ATOMS: atom_id res chain seq x y z
N MET A 1 2.49 9.08 -15.57
CA MET A 1 3.61 8.26 -15.05
C MET A 1 3.11 7.61 -13.77
N THR A 2 3.16 6.27 -13.65
CA THR A 2 2.71 5.58 -12.42
C THR A 2 3.72 5.87 -11.33
N ARG A 3 3.32 6.61 -10.28
CA ARG A 3 4.18 6.80 -9.10
C ARG A 3 4.26 5.46 -8.37
N ALA A 4 5.47 5.02 -8.05
CA ALA A 4 5.66 3.81 -7.24
C ALA A 4 4.96 3.99 -5.89
N LEU A 5 4.44 2.88 -5.33
CA LEU A 5 3.71 2.88 -4.06
C LEU A 5 4.43 2.00 -3.05
N ILE A 6 4.39 2.41 -1.80
CA ILE A 6 4.83 1.63 -0.65
C ILE A 6 3.57 1.16 0.09
N LEU A 7 3.47 -0.14 0.34
CA LEU A 7 2.45 -0.72 1.20
C LEU A 7 2.94 -0.65 2.65
N VAL A 8 2.15 -0.02 3.52
CA VAL A 8 2.53 0.18 4.92
C VAL A 8 1.39 -0.21 5.84
N ARG A 9 1.68 -0.98 6.90
CA ARG A 9 0.75 -1.25 7.99
C ARG A 9 1.29 -0.68 9.29
N LEU A 10 0.42 -0.17 10.17
CA LEU A 10 0.83 0.27 11.49
C LEU A 10 1.18 -0.94 12.38
N LYS A 11 2.26 -0.81 13.15
CA LYS A 11 2.63 -1.83 14.14
C LYS A 11 1.58 -1.85 15.26
N PRO A 12 1.29 -3.03 15.84
CA PRO A 12 0.35 -3.14 16.95
C PRO A 12 0.70 -2.23 18.14
N ARG A 13 1.99 -2.12 18.47
CA ARG A 13 2.51 -1.21 19.51
C ARG A 13 3.18 -0.01 18.86
N GLN A 14 2.71 1.18 19.20
CA GLN A 14 3.25 2.44 18.69
C GLN A 14 4.44 2.91 19.54
N PRO A 15 5.28 3.85 19.02
CA PRO A 15 6.44 4.35 19.75
C PRO A 15 6.11 5.01 21.11
N ASP A 16 4.92 5.60 21.25
CA ASP A 16 4.41 6.19 22.49
C ASP A 16 3.85 5.16 23.49
N GLY A 17 3.91 3.87 23.15
CA GLY A 17 3.39 2.77 23.97
C GLY A 17 1.91 2.47 23.77
N SER A 18 1.19 3.25 22.95
CA SER A 18 -0.22 2.97 22.62
C SER A 18 -0.39 1.74 21.74
N MET A 19 -1.58 1.15 21.77
CA MET A 19 -1.93 -0.05 21.00
C MET A 19 -2.91 0.26 19.87
N ILE A 20 -2.64 -0.29 18.69
CA ILE A 20 -3.54 -0.29 17.53
C ILE A 20 -4.47 -1.51 17.63
N GLY A 21 -5.76 -1.25 17.81
CA GLY A 21 -6.81 -2.26 17.76
C GLY A 21 -6.88 -2.96 16.39
N GLU A 22 -7.41 -4.18 16.37
CA GLU A 22 -7.43 -5.04 15.18
C GLU A 22 -8.11 -4.40 13.96
N ALA A 23 -9.21 -3.67 14.16
CA ALA A 23 -9.92 -2.95 13.11
C ALA A 23 -9.07 -1.89 12.38
N ARG A 24 -7.96 -1.45 13.00
CA ARG A 24 -7.01 -0.47 12.45
C ARG A 24 -5.72 -1.13 11.96
N ARG A 25 -5.62 -2.46 11.93
CA ARG A 25 -4.49 -3.22 11.35
C ARG A 25 -4.62 -3.33 9.84
N THR A 26 -4.81 -2.17 9.24
CA THR A 26 -5.14 -1.98 7.84
C THR A 26 -3.86 -1.71 7.06
N CYS A 27 -3.77 -2.22 5.82
CA CYS A 27 -2.71 -1.88 4.89
C CYS A 27 -3.05 -0.55 4.17
N HIS A 28 -2.10 0.38 4.20
CA HIS A 28 -2.19 1.70 3.58
C HIS A 28 -1.26 1.80 2.37
N LEU A 29 -1.70 2.57 1.37
CA LEU A 29 -0.89 2.91 0.21
C LEU A 29 -0.27 4.28 0.40
N VAL A 30 1.05 4.33 0.35
CA VAL A 30 1.86 5.55 0.47
C VAL A 30 2.53 5.81 -0.89
N PRO A 31 2.37 6.99 -1.51
CA PRO A 31 3.16 7.34 -2.68
C PRO A 31 4.64 7.35 -2.33
N LEU A 32 5.50 6.84 -3.21
CA LEU A 32 6.95 6.96 -3.05
C LEU A 32 7.30 8.46 -3.00
N PRO A 33 7.90 8.95 -1.90
CA PRO A 33 8.29 10.36 -1.80
C PRO A 33 9.36 10.67 -2.83
N GLU A 34 9.24 11.82 -3.50
CA GLU A 34 10.23 12.32 -4.49
C GLU A 34 11.45 12.98 -3.84
N ALA A 35 11.59 12.87 -2.51
CA ALA A 35 12.63 13.56 -1.77
C ALA A 35 13.92 12.72 -1.68
N ASP A 36 15.06 13.37 -1.92
CA ASP A 36 16.39 12.78 -1.71
C ASP A 36 16.74 12.56 -0.22
N ALA A 37 15.95 13.14 0.69
CA ALA A 37 16.10 13.01 2.13
C ALA A 37 14.98 12.18 2.76
N MET A 38 15.31 11.44 3.81
CA MET A 38 14.35 10.64 4.58
C MET A 38 13.25 11.54 5.17
N PRO A 39 11.95 11.30 4.85
CA PRO A 39 10.88 12.16 5.33
C PRO A 39 10.62 11.94 6.82
N ARG A 40 10.23 13.02 7.52
CA ARG A 40 9.84 12.96 8.95
C ARG A 40 8.59 12.10 9.18
N PHE A 41 7.75 11.97 8.17
CA PHE A 41 6.55 11.13 8.16
C PHE A 41 6.30 10.61 6.74
N LEU A 42 5.79 9.39 6.63
CA LEU A 42 5.12 8.96 5.41
C LEU A 42 3.65 9.37 5.47
N THR A 43 3.08 9.80 4.35
CA THR A 43 1.67 10.17 4.26
C THR A 43 0.97 9.24 3.29
N ALA A 44 0.04 8.43 3.81
CA ALA A 44 -0.79 7.57 2.98
C ALA A 44 -1.80 8.38 2.17
N TYR A 45 -2.35 7.79 1.11
CA TYR A 45 -3.40 8.45 0.32
C TYR A 45 -4.65 8.81 1.13
N CYS A 46 -4.96 8.07 2.19
CA CYS A 46 -6.06 8.42 3.10
C CYS A 46 -5.75 9.61 4.04
N GLY A 47 -4.56 10.22 3.93
CA GLY A 47 -4.10 11.31 4.79
C GLY A 47 -3.41 10.86 6.09
N LEU A 48 -3.37 9.55 6.38
CA LEU A 48 -2.70 9.03 7.56
C LEU A 48 -1.20 9.38 7.54
N ARG A 49 -0.73 10.03 8.60
CA ARG A 49 0.69 10.30 8.84
C ARG A 49 1.30 9.16 9.65
N ILE A 50 2.32 8.53 9.11
CA ILE A 50 3.01 7.37 9.69
C ILE A 50 4.40 7.83 10.12
N ALA A 51 4.67 7.74 11.42
CA ALA A 51 5.95 8.13 12.00
C ALA A 51 7.02 7.05 11.73
N PRO A 52 8.30 7.44 11.69
CA PRO A 52 9.40 6.48 11.67
C PRO A 52 9.26 5.44 12.78
N GLY A 53 9.42 4.17 12.43
CA GLY A 53 9.32 3.06 13.36
C GLY A 53 7.89 2.63 13.75
N SER A 54 6.86 3.43 13.44
CA SER A 54 5.46 3.12 13.79
C SER A 54 4.73 2.25 12.76
N GLY A 55 5.31 2.10 11.56
CA GLY A 55 4.82 1.23 10.50
C GLY A 55 5.82 0.14 10.11
N GLU A 56 5.31 -0.89 9.45
CA GLU A 56 6.07 -1.90 8.74
C GLU A 56 5.78 -1.81 7.23
N VAL A 57 6.81 -2.00 6.41
CA VAL A 57 6.67 -2.06 4.95
C VAL A 57 6.28 -3.49 4.57
N LEU A 58 5.25 -3.62 3.73
CA LEU A 58 4.75 -4.90 3.25
C LEU A 58 5.23 -5.15 1.81
N ALA A 59 5.61 -6.40 1.52
CA ALA A 59 6.00 -6.81 0.17
C ALA A 59 4.80 -6.99 -0.78
N SER A 60 3.61 -7.25 -0.22
CA SER A 60 2.36 -7.43 -0.96
C SER A 60 1.17 -7.00 -0.10
N PRO A 61 0.00 -6.67 -0.72
CA PRO A 61 -1.19 -6.30 0.03
C PRO A 61 -1.64 -7.48 0.89
N THR A 62 -1.55 -7.32 2.22
CA THR A 62 -1.94 -8.35 3.20
C THR A 62 -2.73 -7.73 4.35
N GLY A 63 -3.73 -8.45 4.84
CA GLY A 63 -4.72 -7.94 5.79
C GLY A 63 -5.80 -7.08 5.11
N MET A 64 -6.58 -6.35 5.92
CA MET A 64 -7.63 -5.46 5.41
C MET A 64 -7.00 -4.27 4.67
N PRO A 65 -7.43 -3.94 3.45
CA PRO A 65 -6.95 -2.75 2.78
C PRO A 65 -7.65 -1.50 3.32
N CYS A 66 -6.97 -0.36 3.27
CA CYS A 66 -7.59 0.92 3.58
C CYS A 66 -8.41 1.35 2.37
N GLU A 67 -9.74 1.27 2.46
CA GLU A 67 -10.64 1.59 1.35
C GLU A 67 -10.41 2.99 0.75
N PRO A 68 -10.21 4.07 1.55
CA PRO A 68 -9.84 5.37 0.99
C PRO A 68 -8.50 5.33 0.23
N CYS A 69 -7.52 4.56 0.71
CA CYS A 69 -6.26 4.41 -0.03
C CYS A 69 -6.47 3.72 -1.37
N LEU A 70 -7.30 2.68 -1.43
CA LEU A 70 -7.62 2.00 -2.70
C LEU A 70 -8.33 2.95 -3.67
N ALA A 71 -9.34 3.67 -3.20
CA ALA A 71 -10.13 4.58 -4.03
C ALA A 71 -9.30 5.74 -4.60
N SER A 72 -8.31 6.23 -3.85
CA SER A 72 -7.42 7.31 -4.27
C SER A 72 -6.13 6.83 -4.94
N SER A 73 -5.91 5.51 -5.02
CA SER A 73 -4.71 4.97 -5.63
C SER A 73 -4.70 5.23 -7.15
N PRO A 74 -3.53 5.52 -7.75
CA PRO A 74 -3.43 5.71 -9.19
C PRO A 74 -3.79 4.40 -9.90
N VAL A 75 -4.85 4.42 -10.69
CA VAL A 75 -5.17 3.31 -11.60
C VAL A 75 -4.13 3.27 -12.74
N PRO A 76 -3.63 2.09 -13.13
CA PRO A 76 -2.76 1.99 -14.29
C PRO A 76 -3.48 2.53 -15.53
N ALA A 77 -2.77 3.23 -16.41
CA ALA A 77 -3.32 3.63 -17.70
C ALA A 77 -3.86 2.38 -18.43
N PHE A 78 -4.97 2.52 -19.14
CA PHE A 78 -5.63 1.40 -19.84
C PHE A 78 -4.68 0.65 -20.80
N SER A 79 -3.69 1.34 -21.35
CA SER A 79 -2.60 0.76 -22.14
C SER A 79 -1.72 -0.23 -21.35
N MET A 80 -1.44 0.03 -20.07
CA MET A 80 -0.71 -0.89 -19.18
C MET A 80 -1.53 -2.16 -18.89
N LEU A 81 -2.84 -2.03 -18.68
CA LEU A 81 -3.71 -3.19 -18.37
C LEU A 81 -3.79 -4.20 -19.52
N ARG A 82 -3.63 -3.76 -20.78
CA ARG A 82 -3.59 -4.65 -21.94
C ARG A 82 -2.35 -5.55 -21.96
N HIS A 83 -1.22 -5.08 -21.41
CA HIS A 83 0.02 -5.86 -21.33
C HIS A 83 -0.07 -6.98 -20.28
N PHE A 84 -0.93 -6.82 -19.27
CA PHE A 84 -1.16 -7.83 -18.21
C PHE A 84 -2.08 -8.99 -18.61
N ARG A 85 -2.79 -8.91 -19.76
CA ARG A 85 -3.70 -9.98 -20.23
C ARG A 85 -3.01 -11.32 -20.53
N GLY A 86 -1.67 -11.37 -20.58
CA GLY A 86 -0.91 -12.61 -20.83
C GLY A 86 -0.76 -13.58 -19.67
N ARG A 87 -1.15 -13.21 -18.42
CA ARG A 87 -0.95 -14.08 -17.22
C ARG A 87 -2.23 -14.56 -16.53
N LEU A 88 -3.42 -14.14 -16.96
CA LEU A 88 -4.69 -14.55 -16.34
C LEU A 88 -5.45 -15.63 -17.14
N GLY A 89 -4.85 -16.20 -18.19
CA GLY A 89 -5.50 -17.17 -19.07
C GLY A 89 -4.62 -18.36 -19.40
N GLY A 90 -4.25 -19.16 -18.40
CA GLY A 90 -3.41 -20.35 -18.57
C GLY A 90 -3.87 -21.56 -17.75
N GLY A 91 -5.19 -21.71 -17.51
CA GLY A 91 -5.77 -22.96 -17.02
C GLY A 91 -6.25 -23.77 -18.21
N GLY A 92 -5.36 -24.55 -18.81
CA GLY A 92 -5.70 -25.47 -19.89
C GLY A 92 -6.70 -26.53 -19.42
N THR A 93 -7.85 -26.58 -20.07
CA THR A 93 -8.68 -27.78 -20.13
C THR A 93 -8.12 -28.66 -21.23
N ASP A 94 -7.46 -29.77 -20.88
CA ASP A 94 -7.51 -31.01 -21.68
C ASP A 94 -7.00 -32.19 -20.85
N ARG A 95 -7.94 -33.02 -20.36
CA ARG A 95 -7.89 -34.49 -20.33
C ARG A 95 -9.19 -35.03 -19.74
#